data_AF-Q2G9M4-F1
#
_entry.id   AF-Q2G9M4-F1
#
_cell.length_a   1.000
_cell.length_b   1.000
_cell.length_c   1.000
_cell.angle_alpha   90.00
_cell.angle_beta   90.00
_cell.angle_gamma   90.00
#
_symmetry.space_group_name_H-M   'P 1'
#
loop_
_entity.id
_entity.type
_entity.pdbx_description
1 polymer ?
#
loop_
_entity_poly.entity_id
_entity_poly.type
_entity_poly.pdbx_seq_one_letter_code
_entity_poly.pdbx_strand_id
1 'polypeptide(L)'
;MARKGKKAVEAAKDIADRVPAPSPNPMTNLILADIALRTGGALLRRGVEKGLVGSKLGAKKAGRVIKGRTMMQTLVGTAIARIATRSVPGAIIVGGGMLAKTLYDRKREKEAKSDGSKALEKQVERGKKG
;
A
#
# COMPACT_ATOMS: atom_id res chain seq x y z
N MET A 1 21.39 -1.48 2.60
CA MET A 1 19.95 -1.55 2.99
C MET A 1 19.51 -2.87 3.63
N ALA A 2 20.24 -3.99 3.50
CA ALA A 2 19.94 -5.25 4.19
C ALA A 2 19.77 -5.13 5.72
N ARG A 3 20.45 -4.15 6.35
CA ARG A 3 20.36 -3.84 7.78
C ARG A 3 18.96 -3.38 8.24
N LYS A 4 18.17 -2.71 7.41
CA LYS A 4 16.89 -2.10 7.81
C LYS A 4 15.74 -3.13 7.81
N GLY A 5 15.73 -4.05 6.85
CA GLY A 5 14.84 -5.22 6.86
C GLY A 5 15.15 -6.14 8.03
N LYS A 6 16.44 -6.38 8.31
CA LYS A 6 16.87 -7.13 9.51
C LYS A 6 16.38 -6.47 10.80
N LYS A 7 16.54 -5.15 10.94
CA LYS A 7 16.01 -4.40 12.11
C LYS A 7 14.49 -4.52 12.29
N ALA A 8 13.72 -4.50 11.21
CA ALA A 8 12.27 -4.66 11.30
C ALA A 8 11.87 -6.08 11.73
N VAL A 9 12.57 -7.10 11.21
CA VAL A 9 12.39 -8.49 11.63
C VAL A 9 12.82 -8.70 13.09
N GLU A 10 13.91 -8.06 13.50
CA GLU A 10 14.46 -8.12 14.84
C GLU A 10 13.56 -7.40 15.86
N ALA A 11 13.00 -6.25 15.50
CA ALA A 11 11.98 -5.58 16.30
C ALA A 11 10.69 -6.41 16.40
N ALA A 12 10.24 -7.02 15.30
CA ALA A 12 9.08 -7.90 15.32
C ALA A 12 9.31 -9.13 16.22
N LYS A 13 10.53 -9.68 16.20
CA LYS A 13 10.93 -10.79 17.08
C LYS A 13 10.96 -10.36 18.55
N ASP A 14 11.59 -9.23 18.87
CA ASP A 14 11.65 -8.70 20.25
C ASP A 14 10.25 -8.41 20.82
N ILE A 15 9.32 -7.90 19.99
CA ILE A 15 7.92 -7.73 20.40
C ILE A 15 7.23 -9.09 20.60
N ALA A 16 7.43 -10.04 19.70
CA ALA A 16 6.86 -11.38 19.81
C ALA A 16 7.37 -12.14 21.04
N ASP A 17 8.64 -11.95 21.41
CA ASP A 17 9.27 -12.58 22.57
C ASP A 17 8.75 -11.98 23.90
N ARG A 18 8.27 -10.72 23.89
CA ARG A 18 7.73 -10.02 25.08
C ARG A 18 6.22 -10.18 25.26
N VAL A 19 5.49 -10.57 24.22
CA VAL A 19 4.03 -10.70 24.25
C VAL A 19 3.68 -12.17 24.37
N PRO A 20 3.01 -12.61 25.46
CA PRO A 20 2.53 -13.97 25.58
C PRO A 20 1.70 -14.37 24.36
N ALA A 21 1.98 -15.54 23.79
CA ALA A 21 1.28 -15.99 22.61
C ALA A 21 -0.21 -16.24 22.93
N PRO A 22 -1.16 -15.85 22.04
CA PRO A 22 -2.59 -15.95 22.33
C PRO A 22 -3.09 -17.36 22.65
N SER A 23 -2.42 -18.38 22.10
CA SER A 23 -2.70 -19.80 22.34
C SER A 23 -1.42 -20.55 22.72
N PRO A 24 -1.50 -21.58 23.58
CA PRO A 24 -0.40 -22.52 23.79
C PRO A 24 0.00 -23.31 22.54
N ASN A 25 -0.87 -23.40 21.52
CA ASN A 25 -0.60 -24.13 20.29
C ASN A 25 0.08 -23.23 19.23
N PRO A 26 1.30 -23.56 18.77
CA PRO A 26 2.03 -22.74 17.81
C PRO A 26 1.32 -22.64 16.44
N MET A 27 0.65 -23.70 15.98
CA MET A 27 -0.10 -23.66 14.71
C MET A 27 -1.30 -22.72 14.78
N THR A 28 -2.01 -22.68 15.93
CA THR A 28 -3.11 -21.74 16.15
C THR A 28 -2.60 -20.30 16.11
N ASN A 29 -1.45 -20.02 16.72
CA ASN A 29 -0.85 -18.68 16.69
C ASN A 29 -0.49 -18.23 15.28
N LEU A 30 0.02 -19.13 14.43
CA LEU A 30 0.33 -18.81 13.03
C LEU A 30 -0.93 -18.45 12.24
N ILE A 31 -2.01 -19.20 12.42
CA ILE A 31 -3.30 -18.92 11.77
C ILE A 31 -3.85 -17.57 12.25
N LEU A 32 -3.84 -17.32 13.57
CA LEU A 32 -4.27 -16.06 14.14
C LEU A 32 -3.44 -14.88 13.62
N ALA A 33 -2.12 -15.04 13.52
CA ALA A 33 -1.23 -14.02 12.98
C ALA A 33 -1.51 -13.74 11.50
N ASP A 34 -1.68 -14.77 10.64
CA ASP A 34 -2.00 -14.56 9.22
C ASP A 34 -3.35 -13.84 9.05
N ILE A 35 -4.37 -14.25 9.82
CA ILE A 35 -5.68 -13.58 9.81
C ILE A 35 -5.55 -12.13 10.25
N ALA A 36 -4.85 -11.86 11.36
CA ALA A 36 -4.63 -10.53 11.88
C ALA A 36 -3.88 -9.64 10.89
N LEU A 37 -2.85 -10.16 10.23
CA LEU A 37 -2.08 -9.42 9.23
C LEU A 37 -2.90 -9.12 7.98
N ARG A 38 -3.71 -10.06 7.50
CA ARG A 38 -4.60 -9.86 6.34
C ARG A 38 -5.70 -8.85 6.63
N THR A 39 -6.36 -9.00 7.77
CA THR A 39 -7.45 -8.10 8.18
C THR A 39 -6.92 -6.71 8.53
N GLY A 40 -5.88 -6.63 9.36
CA GLY A 40 -5.20 -5.38 9.71
C GLY A 40 -4.65 -4.67 8.49
N GLY A 41 -3.98 -5.38 7.58
CA GLY A 41 -3.49 -4.82 6.32
C GLY A 41 -4.60 -4.25 5.44
N ALA A 42 -5.74 -4.94 5.34
CA ALA A 42 -6.90 -4.45 4.60
C ALA A 42 -7.50 -3.18 5.21
N LEU A 43 -7.61 -3.12 6.55
CA LEU A 43 -8.11 -1.95 7.27
C LEU A 43 -7.15 -0.76 7.14
N LEU A 44 -5.86 -0.98 7.34
CA LEU A 44 -4.81 0.04 7.16
C LEU A 44 -4.84 0.60 5.75
N ARG A 45 -4.93 -0.26 4.72
CA ARG A 45 -5.04 0.18 3.32
C ARG A 45 -6.26 1.06 3.11
N ARG A 46 -7.44 0.66 3.61
CA ARG A 46 -8.66 1.47 3.50
C ARG A 46 -8.53 2.81 4.23
N GLY A 47 -7.90 2.82 5.40
CA GLY A 47 -7.63 4.03 6.17
C GLY A 47 -6.72 4.99 5.42
N VAL A 48 -5.62 4.50 4.86
CA VAL A 48 -4.68 5.30 4.06
C VAL A 48 -5.32 5.79 2.76
N GLU A 49 -6.05 4.93 2.03
CA GLU A 49 -6.75 5.31 0.81
C GLU A 49 -7.78 6.41 1.09
N LYS A 50 -8.61 6.27 2.13
CA LYS A 50 -9.58 7.31 2.53
C LYS A 50 -8.90 8.57 3.06
N GLY A 51 -7.83 8.45 3.83
CA GLY A 51 -7.13 9.58 4.43
C GLY A 51 -6.38 10.43 3.39
N LEU A 52 -5.58 9.81 2.53
CA LEU A 52 -4.80 10.51 1.51
C LEU A 52 -5.66 11.09 0.39
N VAL A 53 -6.64 10.32 -0.09
CA VAL A 53 -7.52 10.78 -1.17
C VAL A 53 -8.61 11.71 -0.61
N GLY A 54 -9.16 11.41 0.56
CA GLY A 54 -10.21 12.20 1.20
C GLY A 54 -9.74 13.57 1.66
N SER A 55 -8.54 13.69 2.23
CA SER A 55 -7.99 14.98 2.68
C SER A 55 -7.81 16.00 1.55
N LYS A 56 -7.52 15.53 0.32
CA LYS A 56 -7.29 16.41 -0.84
C LYS A 56 -8.48 16.55 -1.78
N LEU A 57 -9.35 15.55 -1.89
CA LEU A 57 -10.47 15.53 -2.86
C LEU A 57 -11.87 15.61 -2.23
N GLY A 58 -11.99 15.46 -0.90
CA GLY A 58 -13.27 15.35 -0.20
C GLY A 58 -13.91 13.95 -0.30
N ALA A 59 -14.70 13.57 0.72
CA ALA A 59 -15.18 12.20 0.90
C ALA A 59 -15.96 11.63 -0.31
N LYS A 60 -16.88 12.41 -0.91
CA LYS A 60 -17.69 11.98 -2.07
C LYS A 60 -16.85 11.77 -3.34
N LYS A 61 -15.79 12.55 -3.54
CA LYS A 61 -14.93 12.44 -4.73
C LYS A 61 -13.92 11.31 -4.53
N ALA A 62 -13.39 11.16 -3.30
CA ALA A 62 -12.52 10.05 -2.92
C ALA A 62 -13.17 8.67 -3.11
N GLY A 63 -14.44 8.51 -2.69
CA GLY A 63 -15.17 7.26 -2.92
C GLY A 63 -15.27 6.89 -4.40
N ARG A 64 -15.48 7.89 -5.28
CA ARG A 64 -15.54 7.69 -6.74
C ARG A 64 -14.18 7.34 -7.34
N VAL A 65 -13.09 7.94 -6.86
CA VAL A 65 -11.74 7.54 -7.28
C VAL A 65 -11.48 6.07 -6.91
N ILE A 66 -11.79 5.67 -5.68
CA ILE A 66 -11.57 4.29 -5.23
C ILE A 66 -12.41 3.32 -6.08
N LYS A 67 -13.70 3.61 -6.28
CA LYS A 67 -14.61 2.77 -7.08
C LYS A 67 -14.23 2.71 -8.56
N GLY A 68 -13.69 3.80 -9.11
CA GLY A 68 -13.29 3.89 -10.52
C GLY A 68 -12.00 3.17 -10.90
N ARG A 69 -11.33 2.48 -9.95
CA ARG A 69 -10.13 1.67 -10.24
C ARG A 69 -10.53 0.44 -11.04
N THR A 70 -9.85 0.18 -12.14
CA THR A 70 -10.13 -1.01 -12.96
C THR A 70 -9.57 -2.28 -12.32
N MET A 71 -10.13 -3.43 -12.69
CA MET A 71 -9.61 -4.73 -12.27
C MET A 71 -8.13 -4.89 -12.68
N MET A 72 -7.77 -4.46 -13.90
CA MET A 72 -6.39 -4.49 -14.38
C MET A 72 -5.43 -3.65 -13.50
N GLN A 73 -5.84 -2.43 -13.12
CA GLN A 73 -5.03 -1.59 -12.22
C GLN A 73 -4.80 -2.25 -10.86
N THR A 74 -5.82 -2.93 -10.32
CA THR A 74 -5.70 -3.68 -9.07
C THR A 74 -4.77 -4.87 -9.19
N LEU A 75 -4.84 -5.62 -10.30
CA LEU A 75 -3.97 -6.77 -10.57
C LEU A 75 -2.51 -6.35 -10.70
N VAL A 76 -2.23 -5.33 -11.53
CA VAL A 76 -0.87 -4.80 -11.71
C VAL A 76 -0.30 -4.31 -10.38
N GLY A 77 -1.08 -3.54 -9.61
CA GLY A 77 -0.64 -3.09 -8.28
C GLY A 77 -0.30 -4.25 -7.33
N THR A 78 -1.08 -5.33 -7.38
CA THR A 78 -0.84 -6.53 -6.56
C THR A 78 0.41 -7.29 -7.02
N ALA A 79 0.64 -7.40 -8.33
CA ALA A 79 1.83 -8.04 -8.88
C ALA A 79 3.12 -7.28 -8.49
N ILE A 80 3.11 -5.95 -8.63
CA ILE A 80 4.23 -5.10 -8.22
C ILE A 80 4.49 -5.24 -6.72
N ALA A 81 3.43 -5.22 -5.89
CA ALA A 81 3.55 -5.41 -4.45
C ALA A 81 4.20 -6.76 -4.11
N ARG A 82 3.80 -7.85 -4.79
CA ARG A 82 4.43 -9.17 -4.61
C ARG A 82 5.91 -9.17 -4.98
N ILE A 83 6.28 -8.52 -6.08
CA ILE A 83 7.70 -8.43 -6.49
C ILE A 83 8.49 -7.67 -5.43
N ALA A 84 7.94 -6.58 -4.91
CA ALA A 84 8.57 -5.78 -3.86
C ALA A 84 8.73 -6.56 -2.54
N THR A 85 7.80 -7.43 -2.18
CA THR A 85 7.83 -8.16 -0.91
C THR A 85 8.55 -9.51 -0.98
N ARG A 86 8.69 -10.11 -2.18
CA ARG A 86 9.30 -11.44 -2.34
C ARG A 86 10.81 -11.44 -2.12
N SER A 87 11.50 -10.31 -2.34
CA SER A 87 12.95 -10.25 -2.18
C SER A 87 13.48 -8.85 -1.91
N VAL A 88 14.66 -8.76 -1.30
CA VAL A 88 15.36 -7.49 -1.06
C VAL A 88 15.73 -6.78 -2.37
N PRO A 89 16.26 -7.46 -3.41
CA PRO A 89 16.48 -6.82 -4.71
C PRO A 89 15.19 -6.28 -5.34
N GLY A 90 14.08 -7.02 -5.25
CA GLY A 90 12.77 -6.56 -5.75
C GLY A 90 12.28 -5.30 -5.05
N ALA A 91 12.43 -5.24 -3.73
CA ALA A 91 12.12 -4.05 -2.93
C ALA A 91 12.95 -2.83 -3.36
N ILE A 92 14.24 -3.02 -3.64
CA ILE A 92 15.14 -1.94 -4.08
C ILE A 92 14.72 -1.41 -5.44
N ILE A 93 14.40 -2.28 -6.40
CA ILE A 93 13.99 -1.85 -7.74
C ILE A 93 12.66 -1.10 -7.68
N VAL A 94 11.64 -1.68 -7.04
CA VAL A 94 10.31 -1.06 -6.94
C VAL A 94 10.38 0.24 -6.13
N GLY A 95 10.98 0.18 -4.94
CA GLY A 95 11.12 1.35 -4.07
C GLY A 95 12.00 2.45 -4.69
N GLY A 96 13.11 2.06 -5.32
CA GLY A 96 14.01 2.97 -6.03
C GLY A 96 13.32 3.64 -7.22
N GLY A 97 12.58 2.89 -8.03
CA GLY A 97 11.78 3.44 -9.14
C GLY A 97 10.71 4.42 -8.66
N MET A 98 10.02 4.11 -7.56
CA MET A 98 9.05 5.04 -6.95
C MET A 98 9.70 6.32 -6.43
N LEU A 99 10.85 6.22 -5.77
CA LEU A 99 11.59 7.39 -5.29
C LEU A 99 12.10 8.24 -6.45
N ALA A 100 12.68 7.60 -7.47
CA ALA A 100 13.14 8.27 -8.69
C ALA A 100 11.97 9.01 -9.38
N LYS A 101 10.82 8.35 -9.53
CA LYS A 101 9.61 8.98 -10.09
C LYS A 101 9.13 10.16 -9.25
N THR A 102 9.16 10.04 -7.93
CA THR A 102 8.78 11.14 -7.02
C THR A 102 9.69 12.35 -7.20
N LEU A 103 11.00 12.14 -7.28
CA LEU A 103 11.97 13.23 -7.51
C LEU A 103 11.82 13.84 -8.91
N TYR A 104 11.51 13.02 -9.91
CA TYR A 104 11.22 13.49 -11.26
C TYR A 104 9.96 14.38 -11.30
N ASP A 105 8.87 13.93 -10.67
CA ASP A 105 7.62 14.69 -10.59
C ASP A 105 7.77 16.00 -9.82
N ARG A 106 8.61 16.00 -8.78
CA ARG A 106 8.96 17.21 -8.03
C ARG A 106 9.58 18.27 -8.94
N LYS A 107 10.48 17.87 -9.86
CA LYS A 107 11.11 18.78 -10.82
C LYS A 107 10.14 19.27 -11.90
N ARG A 108 9.07 18.51 -12.18
CA ARG A 108 8.06 18.80 -13.19
C ARG A 108 6.68 18.99 -12.59
N GLU A 109 6.61 19.74 -11.49
CA GLU A 109 5.42 19.82 -10.65
C GLU A 109 4.16 20.25 -11.41
N LYS A 110 4.27 21.22 -12.33
CA LYS A 110 3.12 21.70 -13.13
C LYS A 110 2.58 20.60 -14.05
N GLU A 111 3.46 19.91 -14.76
CA GLU A 111 3.12 18.80 -15.67
C GLU A 111 2.53 17.64 -14.87
N ALA A 112 3.21 17.21 -13.80
CA ALA A 112 2.76 16.12 -12.93
C ALA A 112 1.39 16.41 -12.27
N LYS A 113 1.11 17.66 -11.88
CA LYS A 113 -0.21 18.06 -11.38
C LYS A 113 -1.30 17.98 -12.46
N SER A 114 -1.01 18.44 -13.67
CA SER A 114 -1.93 18.40 -14.80
C SER A 114 -2.26 16.96 -15.23
N ASP A 115 -1.25 16.11 -15.33
CA ASP A 115 -1.44 14.71 -15.67
C ASP A 115 -2.17 13.95 -14.55
N GLY A 116 -1.82 14.26 -13.30
CA GLY A 116 -2.49 13.75 -12.12
C GLY A 116 -3.97 14.12 -12.06
N SER A 117 -4.33 15.38 -12.33
CA SER A 117 -5.72 15.83 -12.33
C SER A 117 -6.53 15.16 -13.43
N LYS A 118 -6.00 15.07 -14.65
CA LYS A 118 -6.63 14.35 -15.77
C LYS A 118 -6.86 12.88 -15.45
N ALA A 119 -5.87 12.21 -14.86
CA ALA A 119 -5.99 10.81 -14.46
C ALA A 119 -7.04 10.62 -13.35
N LEU A 120 -7.08 11.52 -12.37
CA LEU A 120 -8.06 11.53 -11.30
C LEU A 120 -9.47 11.75 -11.83
N GLU A 121 -9.69 12.70 -12.73
CA GLU A 121 -10.99 12.96 -13.35
C GLU A 121 -11.52 11.74 -14.09
N LYS A 122 -10.70 11.13 -14.97
CA LYS A 122 -11.05 9.88 -15.66
C LYS A 122 -11.41 8.75 -14.70
N GLN A 123 -10.76 8.69 -13.53
CA GLN A 123 -11.06 7.68 -12.52
C GLN A 123 -12.35 8.01 -11.77
N VAL A 124 -12.58 9.27 -11.40
CA VAL A 124 -13.85 9.72 -10.79
C VAL A 124 -15.02 9.43 -11.71
N GLU A 125 -14.89 9.69 -13.01
CA GLU A 125 -15.94 9.42 -14.00
C GLU A 125 -16.27 7.94 -14.10
N ARG A 126 -15.27 7.06 -14.16
CA ARG A 126 -15.49 5.61 -14.12
C ARG A 126 -16.23 5.19 -12.85
N GLY A 127 -15.86 5.77 -11.71
CA GLY A 127 -16.54 5.51 -10.43
C GLY A 127 -17.94 6.12 -10.29
N LYS A 128 -18.39 6.98 -11.23
CA LYS A 128 -19.80 7.38 -11.33
C LYS A 128 -20.63 6.39 -12.16
N LYS A 129 -19.99 5.70 -13.11
CA LYS A 129 -20.65 4.81 -14.09
C LYS A 129 -20.82 3.38 -13.59
N GLY A 130 -19.89 2.90 -12.75
CA GLY A 130 -20.02 1.64 -12.01
C GLY A 130 -20.70 1.87 -10.67
#